data_AF-A0A381X3P1-F1
#
_entry.id   AF-A0A381X3P1-F1
#
_cell.length_a   1.000
_cell.length_b   1.000
_cell.length_c   1.000
_cell.angle_alpha   90.00
_cell.angle_beta   90.00
_cell.angle_gamma   90.00
#
_symmetry.space_group_name_H-M   'P 1'
#
loop_
_entity.id
_entity.type
_entity.pdbx_description
1 polymer ?
#
loop_
_entity_poly.entity_id
_entity_poly.type
_entity_poly.pdbx_seq_one_letter_code
_entity_poly.pdbx_strand_id
1 'polypeptide(L)' 'MEPDMDTCELRDALNGNLPEDCHVNLVEVTDPDFHARFSALHRDYIYSCRQDRYLLDRNTVWYTGNLD' A
#
# COMPACT_ATOMS: atom_id res chain seq x y z
N MET A 1 -8.05 1.62 -29.31
CA MET A 1 -8.36 0.25 -28.85
C MET A 1 -8.05 0.28 -27.38
N GLU A 2 -9.08 0.37 -26.55
CA GLU A 2 -8.92 0.23 -25.09
C GLU A 2 -8.36 -1.18 -24.84
N PRO A 3 -7.38 -1.36 -23.95
CA PRO A 3 -6.94 -2.69 -23.58
C PRO A 3 -8.13 -3.43 -22.93
N ASP A 4 -8.64 -4.45 -23.62
CA ASP A 4 -9.73 -5.32 -23.18
C ASP A 4 -9.17 -6.39 -22.23
N MET A 5 -8.57 -5.95 -21.12
CA MET A 5 -8.08 -6.84 -20.08
C MET A 5 -8.82 -6.54 -18.80
N ASP A 6 -9.39 -7.59 -18.21
CA ASP A 6 -10.12 -7.47 -16.96
C ASP A 6 -9.20 -6.98 -15.83
N THR A 7 -9.75 -6.20 -14.89
CA THR A 7 -8.97 -5.62 -13.80
C THR A 7 -8.35 -6.69 -12.90
N CYS A 8 -8.98 -7.86 -12.76
CA CYS A 8 -8.42 -8.98 -12.00
C CYS A 8 -7.22 -9.59 -12.74
N GLU A 9 -7.32 -9.81 -14.05
CA GLU A 9 -6.23 -10.34 -14.86
C GLU A 9 -5.02 -9.41 -14.84
N LEU A 10 -5.26 -8.10 -14.95
CA LEU A 10 -4.20 -7.09 -14.85
C LEU A 10 -3.52 -7.11 -13.48
N ARG A 11 -4.29 -7.15 -12.39
CA ARG A 11 -3.74 -7.23 -11.03
C ARG A 11 -2.85 -8.46 -10.86
N ASP A 12 -3.33 -9.62 -11.30
CA ASP A 12 -2.62 -10.89 -11.12
C ASP A 12 -1.36 -10.93 -11.99
N ALA A 13 -1.42 -10.41 -13.22
CA ALA A 13 -0.26 -10.26 -14.08
C ALA A 13 0.80 -9.33 -13.48
N LEU A 14 0.39 -8.19 -12.89
CA LEU A 14 1.31 -7.29 -12.19
C LEU A 14 1.96 -7.98 -10.99
N ASN A 15 1.17 -8.62 -10.13
CA ASN A 15 1.67 -9.33 -8.96
C ASN A 15 2.58 -10.51 -9.30
N GLY A 16 2.37 -11.17 -10.44
CA GLY A 16 3.27 -12.21 -10.94
C GLY A 16 4.64 -11.71 -11.40
N ASN A 17 4.80 -10.41 -11.63
CA ASN A 17 6.05 -9.78 -12.12
C ASN A 17 6.72 -8.83 -11.12
N LEU A 18 6.05 -8.50 -10.00
CA LEU A 18 6.59 -7.64 -8.95
C LEU A 18 7.49 -8.43 -7.98
N PRO A 19 8.43 -7.76 -7.28
CA PRO A 19 9.20 -8.38 -6.22
C PRO A 19 8.31 -8.73 -5.02
N GLU A 20 8.77 -9.66 -4.18
CA GLU A 20 8.00 -10.21 -3.05
C GLU A 20 7.53 -9.15 -2.02
N ASP A 21 8.24 -8.03 -1.91
CA ASP A 21 7.93 -6.92 -1.02
C ASP A 21 6.97 -5.88 -1.60
N CYS A 22 6.45 -6.10 -2.81
CA CYS A 22 5.50 -5.21 -3.48
C CYS A 22 4.28 -5.97 -4.00
N HIS A 23 3.07 -5.51 -3.63
CA HIS A 23 1.83 -6.16 -4.02
C HIS A 23 0.76 -5.13 -4.40
N VAL A 24 0.10 -5.34 -5.54
CA VAL A 24 -1.07 -4.60 -6.00
C VAL A 24 -2.32 -5.21 -5.38
N ASN A 25 -2.94 -4.47 -4.47
CA ASN A 25 -4.16 -4.91 -3.77
C ASN A 25 -5.42 -4.74 -4.62
N LEU A 26 -5.47 -3.69 -5.46
CA LEU A 26 -6.67 -3.27 -6.17
C LEU A 26 -6.32 -2.60 -7.50
N VAL A 27 -7.12 -2.87 -8.52
CA VAL A 27 -7.09 -2.20 -9.82
C VAL A 27 -8.52 -1.80 -10.16
N GLU A 28 -8.73 -0.53 -10.46
CA GLU A 28 -10.05 0.04 -10.77
C GLU A 28 -9.95 0.92 -12.00
N VAL A 29 -11.00 0.89 -12.83
CA VAL A 29 -11.16 1.84 -13.93
C VAL A 29 -11.58 3.18 -13.33
N THR A 30 -10.91 4.25 -13.75
CA THR A 30 -11.14 5.61 -13.25
C THR A 30 -11.48 6.56 -14.39
N ASP A 31 -11.92 7.77 -14.03
CA ASP A 31 -12.20 8.84 -14.99
C ASP A 31 -10.91 9.25 -15.73
N PRO A 32 -10.96 9.57 -17.04
CA PRO A 32 -9.79 10.05 -17.80
C PRO A 32 -9.05 11.24 -17.18
N ASP A 33 -9.74 12.10 -16.43
CA ASP A 33 -9.18 13.29 -15.80
C ASP A 33 -8.69 13.03 -14.36
N PHE A 34 -8.78 11.79 -13.85
CA PHE A 34 -8.34 11.44 -12.51
C PHE A 34 -6.82 11.56 -12.34
N HIS A 35 -6.40 12.15 -11.21
CA HIS A 35 -4.97 12.21 -10.85
C HIS A 35 -4.75 11.86 -9.38
N ALA A 36 -4.11 10.70 -9.11
CA ALA A 36 -3.94 10.12 -7.77
C ALA A 36 -3.46 11.12 -6.69
N ARG A 37 -2.57 12.05 -7.03
CA ARG A 37 -2.08 13.07 -6.08
C ARG A 37 -3.08 14.20 -5.76
N PHE A 38 -3.76 14.72 -6.79
CA PHE A 38 -4.55 15.97 -6.73
C PHE A 38 -6.04 15.69 -6.50
N SER A 39 -6.54 14.54 -6.96
CA SER A 39 -7.89 14.08 -6.70
C SER A 39 -8.06 13.50 -5.28
N ALA A 40 -6.96 13.17 -4.58
CA ALA A 40 -7.01 12.67 -3.21
C ALA A 40 -7.46 13.76 -2.22
N LEU A 41 -8.42 13.42 -1.35
CA LEU A 41 -9.01 14.35 -0.38
C LEU A 41 -8.17 14.50 0.91
N HIS A 42 -7.64 13.40 1.42
CA HIS A 42 -6.76 13.37 2.60
C HIS A 42 -5.82 12.15 2.54
N ARG A 43 -4.89 12.09 3.48
CA ARG A 43 -3.94 10.99 3.67
C ARG A 43 -3.86 10.71 5.16
N ASP A 44 -4.08 9.46 5.54
CA ASP A 44 -4.01 9.04 6.93
C ASP A 44 -2.71 8.27 7.17
N TYR A 45 -2.05 8.58 8.27
CA TYR A 45 -0.76 7.97 8.65
C TYR A 45 -0.89 7.31 10.00
N ILE A 46 -0.42 6.07 10.10
CA ILE A 46 -0.40 5.29 11.35
C ILE A 46 1.05 5.18 11.80
N TYR A 47 1.31 5.61 13.03
CA TYR A 47 2.59 5.40 13.68
C TYR A 47 2.45 4.36 14.78
N SER A 48 3.21 3.27 14.67
CA SER A 48 3.19 2.19 15.65
C SER A 48 4.36 2.34 16.63
N CYS A 49 4.03 2.48 17.91
CA CYS A 49 5.00 2.58 19.01
C CYS A 49 4.79 1.46 20.03
N ARG A 50 5.88 0.94 20.59
CA ARG A 50 5.84 -0.03 21.69
C ARG A 50 6.91 0.28 22.74
N GLN A 51 6.57 0.06 24.01
CA GLN A 51 7.50 0.18 25.14
C GLN A 51 8.19 -1.15 25.45
N ASP A 52 7.73 -2.27 24.88
CA ASP A 52 8.34 -3.59 24.97
C ASP A 52 9.06 -3.95 23.66
N ARG A 53 10.08 -4.83 23.75
CA ARG A 53 10.74 -5.36 22.57
C ARG A 53 10.01 -6.59 22.05
N TYR A 54 9.64 -6.56 20.78
CA TYR A 54 9.06 -7.70 20.07
C TYR A 54 9.88 -8.04 18.82
N LEU A 55 10.24 -9.33 18.67
CA LEU A 55 11.19 -9.78 17.65
C LEU A 55 10.74 -9.49 16.22
N LEU A 56 9.43 -9.62 15.95
CA LEU A 56 8.88 -9.53 14.58
C LEU A 56 8.68 -8.09 14.11
N ASP A 57 8.63 -7.13 15.03
CA ASP A 57 8.22 -5.75 14.73
C ASP A 57 9.40 -4.82 14.41
N ARG A 58 10.61 -5.38 14.31
CA ARG A 58 11.87 -4.62 14.25
C ARG A 58 11.95 -3.56 13.15
N ASN A 59 11.19 -3.75 12.06
CA ASN A 59 11.21 -2.88 10.88
C ASN A 59 9.92 -2.04 10.72
N THR A 60 8.91 -2.25 11.57
CA THR A 60 7.56 -1.69 11.39
C THR A 60 7.07 -0.90 12.60
N VAL A 61 7.71 -1.06 13.76
CA VAL A 61 7.31 -0.42 15.01
C VAL A 61 8.51 0.23 15.68
N TRP A 62 8.31 1.45 16.20
CA TRP A 62 9.32 2.13 17.00
C TRP A 62 9.31 1.62 18.44
N TYR A 63 10.46 1.11 18.90
CA TYR A 63 10.69 0.89 20.33
C TYR A 63 11.00 2.21 21.01
N THR A 64 10.05 2.73 21.77
CA THR A 64 10.14 4.06 22.39
C THR A 64 10.86 4.04 23.73
N GLY A 65 10.95 2.87 24.39
CA GLY A 65 11.22 2.81 25.83
C GLY A 65 10.04 3.36 26.64
N ASN A 66 10.27 3.74 27.90
CA ASN A 66 9.24 4.33 28.74
C ASN A 66 8.81 5.69 28.18
N LEU A 67 7.49 5.92 28.14
CA LEU A 67 6.84 7.19 27.82
C LEU A 67 6.13 7.70 29.08
N ASP A 68 6.03 9.01 29.22
CA ASP A 68 5.43 9.71 30.35
C ASP A 68 3.89 9.67 30.39
#